data_AF-A0A8J3G413-F1
#
_entry.id   AF-A0A8J3G413-F1
#
_cell.length_a   1.000
_cell.length_b   1.000
_cell.length_c   1.000
_cell.angle_alpha   90.00
_cell.angle_beta   90.00
_cell.angle_gamma   90.00
#
_symmetry.space_group_name_H-M   'P 1'
#
loop_
_entity.id
_entity.type
_entity.pdbx_description
1 polymer ?
#
loop_
_entity_poly.entity_id
_entity_poly.type
_entity_poly.pdbx_seq_one_letter_code
_entity_poly.pdbx_strand_id
1 'polypeptide(L)'
;MLQVLTFIFLLTSLTYVGDVKLFYLDEKPEDVSHMTYVEMRGLDQLEACESIILRLEKAVKKYAKEHSKSVVKIYIVEQIRPQIQTESQYGRIGKVSILFELE
;
A
#
# COMPACT_ATOMS: atom_id res chain seq x y z
N MET A 1 -37.17 43.39 -17.28
CA MET A 1 -37.78 42.06 -17.06
C MET A 1 -36.66 41.05 -16.91
N LEU A 2 -36.71 40.32 -15.81
CA LEU A 2 -35.68 39.46 -15.23
C LEU A 2 -35.74 38.07 -15.88
N GLN A 3 -34.66 37.59 -16.48
CA GLN A 3 -34.53 36.16 -16.86
C GLN A 3 -33.36 35.54 -16.07
N VAL A 4 -33.72 35.03 -14.88
CA VAL A 4 -33.35 33.71 -14.32
C VAL A 4 -32.04 33.16 -14.89
N LEU A 5 -30.85 33.42 -14.35
CA LEU A 5 -30.28 32.94 -13.07
C LEU A 5 -30.65 31.51 -12.68
N THR A 6 -30.33 30.50 -13.50
CA THR A 6 -30.01 29.15 -13.00
C THR A 6 -29.38 28.29 -14.10
N PHE A 7 -28.07 28.11 -14.07
CA PHE A 7 -27.46 26.88 -14.60
C PHE A 7 -26.28 26.50 -13.72
N ILE A 8 -26.66 25.98 -12.55
CA ILE A 8 -26.11 24.75 -11.98
C ILE A 8 -24.57 24.71 -11.96
N PHE A 9 -24.08 25.42 -10.95
CA PHE A 9 -22.88 25.17 -10.18
C PHE A 9 -22.94 23.73 -9.62
N LEU A 10 -22.63 22.71 -10.41
CA LEU A 10 -22.64 21.31 -9.97
C LEU A 10 -21.59 20.49 -10.71
N LEU A 11 -20.34 20.61 -10.26
CA LEU A 11 -19.38 19.49 -10.12
C LEU A 11 -18.10 20.00 -9.45
N THR A 12 -18.27 20.74 -8.35
CA THR A 12 -17.31 20.70 -7.26
C THR A 12 -17.46 19.36 -6.53
N SER A 13 -17.24 18.24 -7.23
CA SER A 13 -16.70 17.04 -6.57
C SER A 13 -15.18 17.14 -6.63
N LEU A 14 -14.67 18.25 -6.10
CA LEU A 14 -13.36 18.28 -5.49
C LEU A 14 -13.51 17.45 -4.21
N THR A 15 -13.75 16.15 -4.35
CA THR A 15 -13.61 15.23 -3.25
C THR A 15 -12.14 15.27 -2.93
N TYR A 16 -11.83 16.02 -1.88
CA TYR A 16 -10.64 15.83 -1.10
C TYR A 16 -10.63 14.36 -0.70
N VAL A 17 -10.06 13.50 -1.56
CA VAL A 17 -9.77 12.11 -1.22
C VAL A 17 -8.64 12.25 -0.23
N GLY A 18 -9.01 12.31 1.05
CA GLY A 18 -8.05 12.26 2.15
C GLY A 18 -7.03 11.17 1.84
N ASP A 19 -5.74 11.47 2.05
CA ASP A 19 -4.73 10.48 1.72
C ASP A 19 -5.02 9.19 2.49
N VAL A 20 -4.82 8.05 1.83
CA VAL A 20 -5.08 6.75 2.45
C VAL A 20 -4.10 6.59 3.60
N LYS A 21 -4.63 6.44 4.81
CA LYS A 21 -3.85 6.25 6.02
C LYS A 21 -3.46 4.79 6.14
N LEU A 22 -2.17 4.53 6.37
CA LEU A 22 -1.65 3.19 6.62
C LEU A 22 -1.39 3.06 8.11
N PHE A 23 -1.93 2.02 8.73
CA PHE A 23 -1.67 1.66 10.12
C PHE A 23 -0.93 0.33 10.15
N TYR A 24 0.25 0.32 10.74
CA TYR A 24 1.01 -0.90 10.94
C TYR A 24 0.57 -1.56 12.24
N LEU A 25 0.25 -2.85 12.16
CA LEU A 25 -0.10 -3.68 13.29
C LEU A 25 1.16 -4.36 13.80
N ASP A 26 1.45 -4.19 15.10
CA ASP A 26 2.59 -4.82 15.76
C ASP A 26 2.34 -6.31 16.06
N GLU A 27 1.08 -6.66 16.28
CA GLU A 27 0.65 -8.02 16.62
C GLU A 27 -0.05 -8.70 15.43
N LYS A 28 0.09 -10.03 15.38
CA LYS A 28 -0.57 -10.85 14.36
C LYS A 28 -2.09 -10.78 14.55
N PRO A 29 -2.86 -10.44 13.51
CA PRO A 29 -4.33 -10.47 13.56
C PRO A 29 -4.85 -11.85 13.92
N GLU A 30 -5.83 -11.91 14.83
CA GLU A 30 -6.48 -13.16 15.22
C GLU A 30 -7.32 -13.75 14.08
N ASP A 31 -7.97 -12.87 13.29
CA ASP A 31 -8.72 -13.23 12.10
C ASP A 31 -8.05 -12.67 10.84
N VAL A 32 -7.71 -13.58 9.92
CA VAL A 32 -7.08 -13.25 8.63
C VAL A 32 -8.04 -13.48 7.45
N SER A 33 -9.28 -13.89 7.70
CA SER A 33 -10.24 -14.32 6.68
C SER A 33 -10.63 -13.18 5.72
N HIS A 34 -10.55 -11.94 6.21
CA HIS A 34 -10.87 -10.73 5.46
C HIS A 34 -9.63 -9.96 4.98
N MET A 35 -8.43 -10.48 5.25
CA MET A 35 -7.18 -9.84 4.88
C MET A 35 -6.69 -10.30 3.51
N THR A 36 -6.10 -9.38 2.77
CA THR A 36 -5.46 -9.66 1.47
C THR A 36 -3.96 -9.84 1.66
N TYR A 37 -3.41 -10.92 1.13
CA TYR A 37 -1.97 -11.15 1.09
C TYR A 37 -1.34 -10.51 -0.13
N VAL A 38 -0.22 -9.80 0.04
CA VAL A 38 0.61 -9.34 -1.06
C VAL A 38 2.08 -9.51 -0.73
N GLU A 39 2.84 -9.96 -1.73
CA GLU A 39 4.30 -10.10 -1.69
C GLU A 39 4.91 -9.19 -2.75
N MET A 40 5.99 -8.50 -2.38
CA MET A 40 6.82 -7.77 -3.32
C MET A 40 8.28 -8.13 -3.13
N ARG A 41 8.97 -8.37 -4.25
CA ARG A 41 10.41 -8.63 -4.30
C ARG A 41 11.17 -7.39 -4.75
N GLY A 42 12.43 -7.32 -4.34
CA GLY A 42 13.38 -6.35 -4.85
C GLY A 42 13.60 -6.51 -6.35
N LEU A 43 13.95 -5.44 -7.03
CA LEU A 43 14.34 -5.44 -8.44
C LEU A 43 15.71 -6.08 -8.63
N ASP A 44 16.58 -5.94 -7.63
CA ASP A 44 17.93 -6.48 -7.60
C ASP A 44 18.37 -6.78 -6.16
N GLN A 45 19.65 -7.12 -5.99
CA GLN A 45 20.27 -7.44 -4.70
C GLN A 45 20.75 -6.21 -3.92
N LEU A 46 20.61 -5.01 -4.48
CA LEU A 46 21.03 -3.74 -3.86
C LEU A 46 19.82 -2.96 -3.31
N GLU A 47 18.61 -3.25 -3.80
CA GLU A 47 17.40 -2.61 -3.33
C GLU A 47 17.11 -2.95 -1.87
N ALA A 48 17.20 -1.93 -1.01
CA ALA A 48 16.90 -2.03 0.41
C ALA A 48 15.41 -2.38 0.65
N CYS A 49 15.12 -3.10 1.74
CA CYS A 49 13.75 -3.48 2.08
C CYS A 49 12.80 -2.28 2.20
N GLU A 50 13.31 -1.15 2.68
CA GLU A 50 12.57 0.10 2.84
C GLU A 50 12.03 0.59 1.50
N SER A 51 12.81 0.46 0.41
CA SER A 51 12.35 0.78 -0.96
C SER A 51 11.22 -0.15 -1.40
N ILE A 52 11.35 -1.44 -1.09
CA ILE A 52 10.33 -2.45 -1.39
C ILE A 52 9.03 -2.11 -0.63
N ILE A 53 9.13 -1.73 0.66
CA ILE A 53 7.99 -1.31 1.49
C ILE A 53 7.31 -0.10 0.86
N LEU A 54 8.04 0.97 0.51
CA LEU A 54 7.45 2.18 -0.08
C LEU A 54 6.69 1.90 -1.40
N ARG A 55 7.21 1.01 -2.24
CA ARG A 55 6.53 0.58 -3.46
C ARG A 55 5.27 -0.23 -3.15
N LEU A 56 5.35 -1.11 -2.16
CA LEU A 56 4.23 -1.91 -1.69
C LEU A 56 3.14 -0.98 -1.11
N GLU A 57 3.50 -0.03 -0.25
CA GLU A 57 2.59 0.99 0.29
C GLU A 57 1.89 1.76 -0.82
N LYS A 58 2.61 2.18 -1.87
CA LYS A 58 2.03 2.88 -3.01
C LYS A 58 1.00 2.02 -3.74
N ALA A 59 1.28 0.72 -3.91
CA ALA A 59 0.36 -0.22 -4.53
C ALA A 59 -0.90 -0.42 -3.66
N VAL A 60 -0.72 -0.60 -2.34
CA VAL A 60 -1.82 -0.76 -1.39
C VAL A 60 -2.68 0.50 -1.28
N LYS A 61 -2.07 1.69 -1.21
CA LYS A 61 -2.80 2.97 -1.25
C LYS A 61 -3.60 3.13 -2.53
N LYS A 62 -3.04 2.73 -3.68
CA LYS A 62 -3.77 2.75 -4.97
C LYS A 62 -4.97 1.81 -4.92
N TYR A 63 -4.77 0.58 -4.46
CA TYR A 63 -5.84 -0.42 -4.29
C TYR A 63 -6.95 0.08 -3.36
N ALA A 64 -6.61 0.67 -2.22
CA ALA A 64 -7.57 1.26 -1.29
C ALA A 64 -8.39 2.40 -1.94
N LYS A 65 -7.73 3.29 -2.70
CA LYS A 65 -8.40 4.36 -3.45
C LYS A 65 -9.40 3.81 -4.47
N GLU A 66 -9.02 2.77 -5.20
CA GLU A 66 -9.90 2.09 -6.18
C GLU A 66 -11.14 1.49 -5.51
N HIS A 67 -11.05 1.10 -4.23
CA HIS A 67 -12.15 0.55 -3.44
C HIS A 67 -12.87 1.60 -2.58
N SER A 68 -12.58 2.89 -2.77
CA SER A 68 -13.15 4.00 -1.98
C SER A 68 -12.91 3.85 -0.46
N LYS A 69 -11.78 3.27 -0.08
CA LYS A 69 -11.36 3.06 1.31
C LYS A 69 -10.32 4.09 1.71
N SER A 70 -10.38 4.53 2.97
CA SER A 70 -9.57 5.65 3.46
C SER A 70 -8.50 5.21 4.46
N VAL A 71 -8.67 4.02 5.03
CA VAL A 71 -7.78 3.43 6.00
C VAL A 71 -7.38 2.03 5.53
N VAL A 72 -6.11 1.69 5.74
CA VAL A 72 -5.58 0.35 5.50
C VAL A 72 -4.79 -0.03 6.74
N LYS A 73 -5.10 -1.18 7.32
CA LYS A 73 -4.24 -1.81 8.32
C LYS A 73 -3.35 -2.83 7.67
N ILE A 74 -2.06 -2.81 8.02
CA ILE A 74 -1.01 -3.61 7.43
C ILE A 74 -0.34 -4.41 8.53
N TYR A 75 -0.21 -5.71 8.33
CA TYR A 75 0.61 -6.59 9.15
C TYR A 75 1.74 -7.15 8.29
N ILE A 76 3.00 -6.92 8.68
CA ILE A 76 4.16 -7.47 7.98
C ILE A 76 4.32 -8.94 8.38
N VAL A 77 4.15 -9.83 7.41
CA VAL A 77 4.28 -11.28 7.61
C VAL A 77 5.74 -11.70 7.56
N GLU A 78 6.47 -11.18 6.57
CA GLU A 78 7.85 -11.58 6.33
C GLU A 78 8.64 -10.42 5.74
N GLN A 79 9.87 -10.24 6.24
CA GLN A 79 10.84 -9.33 5.66
C GLN A 79 12.17 -10.06 5.46
N ILE A 80 12.53 -10.26 4.21
CA ILE A 80 13.80 -10.82 3.76
C ILE A 80 14.69 -9.68 3.31
N ARG A 81 15.84 -9.53 3.97
CA ARG A 81 16.85 -8.57 3.56
C ARG A 81 17.61 -9.05 2.32
N PRO A 82 17.92 -8.14 1.39
CA PRO A 82 18.80 -8.49 0.28
C PRO A 82 20.20 -8.83 0.80
N GLN A 83 20.91 -9.69 0.07
CA GLN A 83 22.28 -10.06 0.37
C GLN A 83 23.10 -9.98 -0.91
N ILE A 84 24.17 -9.20 -0.87
CA ILE A 84 25.08 -9.04 -2.01
C ILE A 84 25.88 -10.33 -2.19
N GLN A 85 25.99 -10.78 -3.44
CA GLN A 85 26.81 -11.93 -3.79
C GLN A 85 28.26 -11.72 -3.33
N THR A 86 28.80 -12.74 -2.66
CA THR A 86 30.23 -12.84 -2.38
C THR A 86 30.78 -14.07 -3.10
N GLU A 87 32.10 -14.22 -3.19
CA GLU A 87 32.74 -15.35 -3.89
C GLU A 87 32.27 -16.73 -3.37
N SER A 88 31.76 -16.79 -2.14
CA SER A 88 31.34 -18.03 -1.48
C SER A 88 29.83 -18.19 -1.30
N GLN A 89 29.01 -17.20 -1.67
CA GLN A 89 27.55 -17.26 -1.45
C GLN A 89 26.77 -16.65 -2.61
N TYR A 90 25.73 -17.37 -3.07
CA TYR A 90 24.74 -16.80 -3.98
C TYR A 90 24.04 -15.62 -3.31
N GLY A 91 24.03 -14.47 -3.98
CA GLY A 91 23.29 -13.30 -3.51
C GLY A 91 21.79 -13.58 -3.43
N ARG A 92 21.09 -12.79 -2.61
CA ARG A 92 19.67 -12.97 -2.31
C ARG A 92 18.92 -11.66 -2.55
N ILE A 93 17.80 -11.75 -3.25
CA ILE A 93 16.93 -10.59 -3.49
C ILE A 93 16.07 -10.36 -2.25
N GLY A 94 15.90 -9.09 -1.87
CA GLY A 94 15.02 -8.69 -0.78
C GLY A 94 13.56 -9.02 -1.07
N LYS A 95 12.76 -9.25 -0.03
CA LYS A 95 11.33 -9.56 -0.16
C LYS A 95 10.56 -9.03 1.03
N VAL A 96 9.37 -8.51 0.79
CA VAL A 96 8.43 -8.11 1.84
C VAL A 96 7.08 -8.71 1.52
N SER A 97 6.51 -9.40 2.50
CA SER A 97 5.19 -9.98 2.44
C SER A 97 4.32 -9.37 3.53
N ILE A 98 3.11 -8.93 3.16
CA ILE A 98 2.16 -8.35 4.12
C ILE A 98 0.79 -9.01 4.00
N LEU A 99 0.02 -8.89 5.07
CA LEU A 99 -1.44 -8.96 5.06
C LEU A 99 -1.98 -7.55 5.23
N PHE A 100 -3.05 -7.22 4.54
CA PHE A 100 -3.74 -5.95 4.77
C PHE A 100 -5.26 -6.08 4.73
N GLU A 101 -5.93 -5.23 5.48
CA GLU A 101 -7.39 -5.06 5.42
C GLU A 101 -7.73 -3.60 5.11
N LEU A 102 -8.84 -3.41 4.40
CA LEU A 102 -9.33 -2.09 4.04
C LEU A 102 -10.49 -1.67 4.96
N GLU A 103 -10.42 -0.46 5.48
CA GLU A 103 -11.45 0.16 6.32
C GLU A 103 -12.09 1.38 5.66
#